data_AF-A0A1L9NB29-F1
#
_entry.id   AF-A0A1L9NB29-F1
#
_cell.length_a   1.000
_cell.length_b   1.000
_cell.length_c   1.000
_cell.angle_alpha   90.00
_cell.angle_beta   90.00
_cell.angle_gamma   90.00
#
_symmetry.space_group_name_H-M   'P 1'
#
loop_
_entity.id
_entity.type
_entity.pdbx_description
1 polymer ?
#
loop_
_entity_poly.entity_id
_entity_poly.type
_entity_poly.pdbx_seq_one_letter_code
_entity_poly.pdbx_strand_id
1 'polypeptide(L)'
;MTDSPFSSLTRELEKKFSDRHVLFVAQRRILPRPKRSASSRSNQKQKRPRSRTLTAVHDAILTDLVYPVEIVGKRTRTKEDGSKTLKVILDEKERGGVDHRLDAYGEVYRRLTGRAVVFEFPQGGADH
;
A
#
# COMPACT_ATOMS: atom_id res chain seq x y z
N MET A 1 -13.63 15.22 -15.66
CA MET A 1 -12.74 15.24 -14.47
C MET A 1 -13.60 14.97 -13.27
N THR A 2 -13.73 13.71 -12.88
CA THR A 2 -14.53 13.31 -11.72
C THR A 2 -13.74 13.67 -10.47
N ASP A 3 -14.15 14.75 -9.80
CA ASP A 3 -13.62 15.06 -8.48
C ASP A 3 -13.96 13.91 -7.55
N SER A 4 -12.92 13.18 -7.16
CA SER A 4 -13.02 12.04 -6.29
C SER A 4 -13.53 12.49 -4.91
N PRO A 5 -14.51 11.82 -4.28
CA PRO A 5 -15.17 12.34 -3.07
C PRO A 5 -14.22 12.57 -1.87
N PHE A 6 -13.03 11.97 -1.89
CA PHE A 6 -12.03 12.16 -0.84
C PHE A 6 -11.02 13.29 -1.11
N SER A 7 -10.95 13.85 -2.32
CA SER A 7 -9.97 14.92 -2.67
C SER A 7 -10.26 16.23 -1.93
N SER A 8 -11.53 16.62 -1.82
CA SER A 8 -11.96 17.81 -1.08
C SER A 8 -11.76 17.62 0.42
N LEU A 9 -12.13 16.44 0.95
CA LEU A 9 -12.03 16.11 2.37
C LEU A 9 -10.58 16.06 2.87
N THR A 10 -9.67 15.42 2.13
CA THR A 10 -8.24 15.39 2.48
C THR A 10 -7.69 16.81 2.59
N ARG A 11 -7.96 17.66 1.60
CA ARG A 11 -7.52 19.06 1.61
C ARG A 11 -8.09 19.87 2.76
N GLU A 12 -9.37 19.69 3.11
CA GLU A 12 -9.99 20.37 4.25
C GLU A 12 -9.40 19.93 5.59
N LEU A 13 -9.08 18.64 5.75
CA LEU A 13 -8.44 18.12 6.94
C LEU A 13 -6.99 18.59 7.05
N GLU A 14 -6.21 18.53 5.98
CA GLU A 14 -4.81 18.99 5.98
C GLU A 14 -4.69 20.48 6.35
N LYS A 15 -5.63 21.33 5.90
CA LYS A 15 -5.71 22.73 6.33
C LYS A 15 -5.94 22.89 7.84
N LYS A 16 -6.75 22.02 8.46
CA LYS A 16 -7.03 22.05 9.90
C LYS A 16 -5.88 21.46 10.72
N PHE A 17 -5.17 20.49 10.15
CA PHE A 17 -4.08 19.76 10.80
C PHE A 17 -2.71 20.22 10.29
N SER A 18 -2.37 21.49 10.53
CA SER A 18 -1.00 22.04 10.54
C SER A 18 0.00 21.37 9.58
N ASP A 19 -0.28 21.42 8.28
CA ASP A 19 0.59 20.92 7.19
C ASP A 19 1.06 19.45 7.32
N ARG A 20 0.27 18.60 7.99
CA ARG A 20 0.53 17.15 8.06
C ARG A 20 -0.24 16.44 6.97
N HIS A 21 0.39 15.44 6.35
CA HIS A 21 -0.29 14.56 5.39
C HIS A 21 -1.39 13.74 6.07
N VAL A 22 -2.59 13.78 5.51
CA VAL A 22 -3.74 12.99 5.97
C VAL A 22 -4.00 11.87 4.97
N LEU A 23 -3.97 10.63 5.45
CA LEU A 23 -4.18 9.43 4.64
C LEU A 23 -5.33 8.60 5.18
N PHE A 24 -6.10 8.00 4.28
CA PHE A 24 -7.19 7.08 4.62
C PHE A 24 -6.77 5.64 4.33
N VAL A 25 -6.92 4.76 5.32
CA VAL A 25 -6.63 3.33 5.17
C VAL A 25 -7.75 2.54 5.82
N ALA A 26 -8.31 1.57 5.10
CA ALA A 26 -9.33 0.71 5.69
C ALA A 26 -8.73 -0.26 6.73
N GLN A 27 -9.43 -0.42 7.85
CA GLN A 27 -9.08 -1.41 8.87
C GLN A 27 -9.34 -2.83 8.35
N ARG A 28 -8.26 -3.59 8.08
CA ARG A 28 -8.34 -4.95 7.51
C ARG A 28 -7.84 -5.99 8.51
N ARG A 29 -8.56 -7.11 8.60
CA ARG A 29 -8.20 -8.24 9.48
C ARG A 29 -7.54 -9.37 8.69
N ILE A 30 -6.31 -9.73 9.07
CA ILE A 30 -5.60 -10.89 8.54
C ILE A 30 -5.97 -12.12 9.38
N LEU A 31 -6.52 -13.15 8.73
CA LEU A 31 -6.72 -14.45 9.38
C LEU A 31 -5.43 -15.28 9.29
N PRO A 32 -5.07 -16.11 10.28
CA PRO A 32 -3.90 -16.96 10.19
C PRO A 32 -4.05 -18.00 9.08
N ARG A 33 -2.92 -18.43 8.50
CA ARG A 33 -2.92 -19.54 7.54
C ARG A 33 -3.31 -20.83 8.28
N PRO A 34 -4.26 -21.64 7.76
CA PRO A 34 -4.57 -22.93 8.37
C PRO A 34 -3.32 -23.82 8.34
N LYS A 35 -2.92 -24.34 9.50
CA LYS A 35 -1.77 -25.25 9.63
C LYS A 35 -2.26 -26.70 9.42
N ARG A 36 -1.41 -27.56 8.85
CA ARG A 36 -1.72 -28.99 8.60
C ARG A 36 -1.73 -29.85 9.87
N SER A 37 -1.19 -29.37 10.99
CA SER A 37 -1.07 -30.14 12.23
C SER A 37 -2.42 -30.29 12.95
N ALA A 38 -2.72 -31.50 13.41
CA ALA A 38 -3.87 -31.83 14.24
C ALA A 38 -3.88 -31.09 15.60
N SER A 39 -2.71 -30.64 16.08
CA SER A 39 -2.56 -29.84 17.33
C SER A 39 -2.79 -28.34 17.10
N SER A 40 -2.92 -27.90 15.83
CA SER A 40 -3.26 -26.51 15.54
C SER A 40 -4.71 -26.28 15.96
N ARG A 41 -4.92 -25.55 17.05
CA ARG A 41 -6.19 -24.97 17.53
C ARG A 41 -6.83 -23.97 16.54
N SER A 42 -6.76 -24.25 15.25
CA SER A 42 -7.54 -23.53 14.25
C SER A 42 -8.98 -24.01 14.35
N ASN A 43 -9.74 -23.43 15.28
CA ASN A 43 -11.20 -23.56 15.38
C ASN A 43 -11.96 -22.97 14.17
N GLN A 44 -11.30 -22.81 13.01
CA GLN A 44 -11.94 -22.34 11.79
C GLN A 44 -12.67 -23.50 11.12
N LYS A 45 -13.98 -23.56 11.37
CA LYS A 45 -14.91 -24.47 10.68
C LYS A 45 -15.06 -24.12 9.19
N GLN A 46 -14.88 -22.84 8.83
CA GLN A 46 -15.02 -22.33 7.46
C GLN A 46 -13.66 -22.07 6.80
N LYS A 47 -13.60 -22.28 5.48
CA LYS A 47 -12.45 -21.90 4.64
C LYS A 47 -12.14 -20.40 4.76
N ARG A 48 -10.86 -20.08 4.99
CA ARG A 48 -10.36 -18.70 5.03
C ARG A 48 -10.66 -17.96 3.70
N PRO A 49 -11.35 -16.81 3.73
CA PRO A 49 -11.55 -15.97 2.55
C PRO A 49 -10.23 -15.43 1.99
N ARG A 50 -10.12 -15.33 0.65
CA ARG A 50 -8.91 -14.80 -0.01
C ARG A 50 -8.61 -13.36 0.37
N SER A 51 -9.65 -12.53 0.56
CA SER A 51 -9.54 -11.12 0.98
C SER A 51 -8.91 -10.94 2.37
N ARG A 52 -8.96 -11.96 3.22
CA ARG A 52 -8.35 -11.93 4.57
C ARG A 52 -7.01 -12.66 4.62
N THR A 53 -6.32 -12.71 3.48
CA THR A 53 -4.96 -13.22 3.38
C THR A 53 -3.93 -12.12 3.62
N LEU A 54 -2.75 -12.46 4.15
CA LEU A 54 -1.67 -11.49 4.38
C LEU A 54 -1.35 -10.72 3.09
N THR A 55 -1.13 -11.44 2.00
CA THR A 55 -0.84 -10.85 0.69
C THR A 55 -1.96 -9.94 0.20
N ALA A 56 -3.21 -10.40 0.19
CA ALA A 56 -4.34 -9.60 -0.29
C ALA A 56 -4.57 -8.34 0.56
N VAL A 57 -4.38 -8.44 1.89
CA VAL A 57 -4.52 -7.29 2.78
C VAL A 57 -3.40 -6.28 2.54
N HIS A 58 -2.15 -6.73 2.37
CA HIS A 58 -1.03 -5.83 2.06
C HIS A 58 -1.22 -5.13 0.71
N ASP A 59 -1.68 -5.87 -0.31
CA ASP A 59 -1.98 -5.28 -1.62
C ASP A 59 -3.07 -4.22 -1.53
N ALA A 60 -4.14 -4.49 -0.77
CA ALA A 60 -5.22 -3.55 -0.58
C ALA A 60 -4.80 -2.31 0.25
N ILE A 61 -3.90 -2.46 1.22
CA ILE A 61 -3.32 -1.31 1.95
C ILE A 61 -2.49 -0.44 1.00
N LEU A 62 -1.69 -1.04 0.11
CA LEU A 62 -0.93 -0.27 -0.88
C LEU A 62 -1.85 0.57 -1.76
N THR A 63 -2.96 0.00 -2.23
CA THR A 63 -3.94 0.71 -3.05
C THR A 63 -4.62 1.86 -2.30
N ASP A 64 -4.99 1.66 -1.03
CA ASP A 64 -5.59 2.73 -0.23
C ASP A 64 -4.64 3.90 -0.01
N LEU A 65 -3.35 3.61 0.26
CA LEU A 65 -2.36 4.62 0.57
C LEU A 65 -2.11 5.59 -0.60
N VAL A 66 -2.15 5.08 -1.84
CA VAL A 66 -1.79 5.87 -3.02
C VAL A 66 -2.99 6.53 -3.70
N TYR A 67 -4.20 6.35 -3.15
CA TYR A 67 -5.39 7.02 -3.67
C TYR A 67 -5.16 8.55 -3.76
N PRO A 68 -5.44 9.21 -4.90
CA PRO A 68 -6.25 8.75 -6.06
C PRO A 68 -5.45 8.07 -7.19
N VAL A 69 -4.15 7.86 -7.02
CA VAL A 69 -3.26 7.38 -8.08
C VAL A 69 -3.32 5.87 -8.21
N GLU A 70 -3.31 5.39 -9.44
CA GLU A 70 -3.25 3.96 -9.73
C GLU A 70 -1.81 3.42 -9.71
N ILE A 71 -1.65 2.20 -9.21
CA ILE A 71 -0.38 1.48 -9.25
C ILE A 71 -0.26 0.80 -10.62
N VAL A 72 0.72 1.22 -11.41
CA VAL A 72 1.03 0.65 -12.73
C VAL A 72 1.84 -0.64 -12.61
N GLY A 73 2.74 -0.71 -11.61
CA GLY A 73 3.66 -1.83 -11.47
C GLY A 73 4.08 -2.11 -10.04
N LYS A 74 4.46 -3.37 -9.77
CA LYS A 74 5.04 -3.80 -8.49
C LYS A 74 6.22 -4.72 -8.78
N ARG A 75 7.42 -4.37 -8.30
CA ARG A 75 8.62 -5.19 -8.43
C ARG A 75 9.24 -5.43 -7.07
N THR A 76 9.47 -6.68 -6.70
CA THR A 76 10.22 -6.99 -5.47
C THR A 76 11.69 -7.12 -5.81
N ARG A 77 12.53 -6.21 -5.29
CA ARG A 77 13.99 -6.35 -5.35
C ARG A 77 14.45 -7.15 -4.14
N THR A 78 15.19 -8.23 -4.38
CA THR A 78 15.90 -8.96 -3.32
C THR A 78 17.36 -8.51 -3.37
N LYS A 79 17.92 -8.11 -2.23
CA LYS A 79 19.34 -7.73 -2.09
C LYS A 79 20.17 -8.97 -1.73
N GLU A 80 21.49 -8.84 -1.81
CA GLU A 80 22.45 -9.91 -1.51
C GLU A 80 22.39 -10.36 -0.04
N ASP A 81 22.05 -9.44 0.87
CA ASP A 81 21.78 -9.70 2.29
C ASP A 81 20.47 -10.48 2.54
N GLY A 82 19.72 -10.81 1.49
CA GLY A 82 18.42 -11.49 1.56
C GLY A 82 17.24 -10.56 1.88
N SER A 83 17.49 -9.28 2.17
CA SER A 83 16.44 -8.30 2.41
C SER A 83 15.62 -8.05 1.14
N LYS A 84 14.32 -7.85 1.32
CA LYS A 84 13.37 -7.62 0.22
C LYS A 84 12.82 -6.20 0.33
N THR A 85 12.94 -5.45 -0.76
CA THR A 85 12.34 -4.11 -0.89
C THR A 85 11.33 -4.15 -2.03
N LEU A 86 10.10 -3.76 -1.74
CA LEU A 86 9.06 -3.65 -2.75
C LEU A 86 9.15 -2.28 -3.43
N LYS A 87 9.33 -2.26 -4.75
CA LYS A 87 9.24 -1.07 -5.59
C LYS A 87 7.85 -1.01 -6.19
N VAL A 88 7.12 0.07 -5.93
CA VAL A 88 5.76 0.31 -6.42
C VAL A 88 5.82 1.46 -7.41
N ILE A 89 5.40 1.20 -8.64
CA ILE A 89 5.42 2.15 -9.74
C ILE A 89 4.03 2.77 -9.84
N LEU A 90 3.96 4.10 -9.73
CA LEU A 90 2.71 4.89 -9.82
C LEU A 90 2.51 5.45 -11.23
N ASP A 91 1.28 5.81 -11.58
CA ASP A 91 1.00 6.47 -12.86
C ASP A 91 1.68 7.85 -12.94
N GLU A 92 2.36 8.12 -14.06
CA GLU A 92 3.15 9.33 -14.28
C GLU A 92 2.28 10.59 -14.36
N LYS A 93 1.04 10.46 -14.82
CA LYS A 93 0.11 11.59 -15.02
C LYS A 93 -0.16 12.39 -13.75
N GLU A 94 -0.13 11.72 -12.60
CA GLU A 94 -0.47 12.31 -11.30
C GLU A 94 0.76 12.79 -10.52
N ARG A 95 1.96 12.70 -11.10
CA ARG A 95 3.23 13.02 -10.44
C ARG A 95 3.23 14.36 -9.72
N GLY A 96 2.76 15.42 -10.40
CA GLY A 96 2.78 16.78 -9.84
C GLY A 96 1.98 16.93 -8.53
N GLY A 97 0.96 16.09 -8.31
CA GLY A 97 0.08 16.19 -7.14
C GLY A 97 0.51 15.34 -5.95
N VAL A 98 1.31 14.29 -6.15
CA VAL A 98 1.57 13.27 -5.11
C VAL A 98 3.05 13.01 -4.82
N ASP A 99 3.98 13.57 -5.60
CA ASP A 99 5.43 13.35 -5.42
C ASP A 99 5.92 13.73 -4.01
N HIS A 100 5.38 14.82 -3.47
CA HIS A 100 5.70 15.28 -2.11
C HIS A 100 5.21 14.35 -0.99
N ARG A 101 4.39 13.33 -1.29
CA ARG A 101 3.80 12.39 -0.30
C ARG A 101 4.48 11.02 -0.29
N LEU A 102 5.39 10.73 -1.23
CA LEU A 102 5.94 9.39 -1.44
C LEU A 102 6.63 8.84 -0.19
N ASP A 103 7.39 9.67 0.52
CA ASP A 103 8.08 9.30 1.76
C ASP A 103 7.08 8.94 2.87
N ALA A 104 5.98 9.69 2.97
CA ALA A 104 4.92 9.43 3.94
C ALA A 104 4.23 8.09 3.66
N TYR A 105 3.95 7.76 2.40
CA TYR A 105 3.39 6.46 2.03
C TYR A 105 4.32 5.30 2.44
N GLY A 106 5.62 5.45 2.17
CA GLY A 106 6.63 4.47 2.54
C GLY A 106 6.66 4.21 4.05
N GLU A 107 6.66 5.29 4.82
CA GLU A 107 6.72 5.22 6.28
C GLU A 107 5.45 4.60 6.89
N VAL A 108 4.27 5.00 6.42
CA VAL A 108 3.00 4.45 6.90
C VAL A 108 2.88 2.96 6.56
N TYR A 109 3.25 2.56 5.34
CA TYR A 109 3.25 1.14 4.98
C TYR A 109 4.22 0.34 5.84
N ARG A 110 5.43 0.87 6.08
CA ARG A 110 6.42 0.25 6.97
C ARG A 110 5.89 0.10 8.40
N ARG A 111 5.23 1.13 8.93
CA ARG A 111 4.67 1.12 10.29
C ARG A 111 3.51 0.12 10.44
N LEU A 112 2.65 0.01 9.43
CA LEU A 112 1.49 -0.90 9.47
C LEU A 112 1.86 -2.36 9.21
N THR A 113 2.85 -2.61 8.36
CA THR A 113 3.12 -3.96 7.84
C THR A 113 4.49 -4.54 8.21
N GLY A 114 5.40 -3.70 8.71
CA GLY A 114 6.79 -4.06 8.97
C GLY A 114 7.63 -4.28 7.70
N ARG A 115 7.12 -3.96 6.50
CA ARG A 115 7.81 -4.17 5.23
C ARG A 115 8.25 -2.86 4.60
N ALA A 116 9.48 -2.82 4.09
CA ALA A 116 9.99 -1.68 3.34
C ALA A 116 9.40 -1.64 1.93
N VAL A 117 8.88 -0.46 1.56
CA VAL A 117 8.39 -0.15 0.21
C VAL A 117 9.01 1.16 -0.26
N VAL A 118 9.25 1.27 -1.55
CA VAL A 118 9.68 2.49 -2.23
C VAL A 118 8.68 2.77 -3.33
N PHE A 119 8.11 3.96 -3.33
CA PHE A 119 7.22 4.44 -4.38
C PHE A 119 8.03 5.24 -5.39
N GLU A 120 7.86 4.97 -6.68
CA GLU A 120 8.56 5.65 -7.77
C GLU A 120 7.60 5.86 -8.95
N PHE A 121 7.83 6.91 -9.73
CA PHE A 121 7.19 7.06 -11.04
C PHE A 121 8.04 6.34 -12.10
N PRO A 122 7.44 5.87 -13.20
CA PRO A 122 8.22 5.31 -14.29
C PRO A 122 9.23 6.34 -14.76
N GLN A 123 10.49 5.93 -14.87
CA GLN A 123 11.48 6.72 -15.60
C GLN A 123 11.15 6.47 -17.08
N GLY A 124 10.68 7.51 -17.77
CA GLY A 124 10.34 7.43 -19.20
C GLY A 124 11.41 6.62 -19.93
N GLY A 125 10.97 5.63 -20.70
CA GLY A 125 11.84 4.62 -21.30
C GLY A 125 13.06 5.27 -21.93
N ALA A 126 14.23 5.05 -21.31
CA ALA A 126 15.48 5.14 -22.04
C ALA A 126 15.48 3.89 -22.92
N ASP A 127 15.02 4.08 -24.16
CA ASP A 127 15.09 3.11 -25.23
C ASP A 127 16.53 2.58 -25.34
N HIS A 128 16.64 1.25 -25.34
CA HIS A 128 17.82 0.51 -25.78
C HIS A 128 17.44 -0.35 -26.97
#